data_AF-B5IJ75-F1
#
_entry.id   AF-B5IJ75-F1
#
_cell.length_a   1.000
_cell.length_b   1.000
_cell.length_c   1.000
_cell.angle_alpha   90.00
_cell.angle_beta   90.00
_cell.angle_gamma   90.00
#
_symmetry.space_group_name_H-M   'P 1'
#
loop_
_entity.id
_entity.type
_entity.pdbx_description
1 polymer ?
#
loop_
_entity_poly.entity_id
_entity_poly.type
_entity_poly.pdbx_seq_one_letter_code
_entity_poly.pdbx_strand_id
1 'polypeptide(L)'
;MTWRSLNWPAASGLKLHGPRLPLRITAATTLLLLLGPAVALWQLPRPRAEGLARLLAQAALLQSFPAAPSRPVPRLWQERLGAATATRLWSQQRRLWWQFWGRQGDGPAYLVLPMPRPMLTGALARPAHSVVVDDLLVVAADPLSHRLLTDELRRLPRQRRGLEQRCLARLEREQAAFWTSGAFGVMAGPVAPLLQSFQEGCVSLELSGGDLAARGEAAGVAALLAPEPPAVSEAQVSSVRRGQPLEGGSLLVLEGRSLDVLLQGLLGRQLIRDPLATRYGVGPAELALLRRSPFRLSLRPLPSGPFQAGLLLQLAPGADRRVWAELLNQLRERLEQEGLSDAAAPAVRPAGEPVGSTTLPASVWRREDGVVVGGWRWISRPGAAPELLLFLGPDPTPAASVPVATGAEAPLLRLDLQPKGLAGLGLMPPSLPVTLINAERFTVVAERPADERRPISALWGRLQVPTAQREPPPPPARSPSPSPQPPPSGTPQPRP
;
A
#
# COMPACT_ATOMS: atom_id res chain seq x y z
N MET A 1 58.55 11.66 -24.01
CA MET A 1 58.28 12.97 -24.63
C MET A 1 57.74 13.91 -23.57
N THR A 2 58.49 14.99 -23.36
CA THR A 2 58.26 16.22 -22.59
C THR A 2 56.87 16.84 -22.72
N TRP A 3 56.33 17.39 -21.62
CA TRP A 3 55.60 18.67 -21.52
C TRP A 3 55.70 19.15 -20.05
N ARG A 4 56.64 20.06 -19.74
CA ARG A 4 56.52 21.53 -19.67
C ARG A 4 55.86 22.06 -18.40
N SER A 5 56.69 22.80 -17.67
CA SER A 5 56.44 23.62 -16.49
C SER A 5 55.47 24.77 -16.74
N LEU A 6 54.75 25.17 -15.70
CA LEU A 6 54.35 26.56 -15.51
C LEU A 6 54.56 26.98 -14.05
N ASN A 7 55.40 28.00 -13.93
CA ASN A 7 55.77 28.73 -12.72
C ASN A 7 54.57 29.45 -12.11
N TRP A 8 54.56 29.54 -10.78
CA TRP A 8 53.88 30.60 -10.05
C TRP A 8 54.87 31.38 -9.19
N PRO A 9 54.74 32.72 -9.10
CA PRO A 9 55.77 33.58 -8.56
C PRO A 9 55.73 33.64 -7.04
N ALA A 10 56.91 33.89 -6.48
CA ALA A 10 57.13 34.16 -5.08
C ALA A 10 56.30 35.35 -4.58
N ALA A 11 55.43 35.10 -3.60
CA ALA A 11 54.90 36.13 -2.73
C ALA A 11 55.82 36.26 -1.51
N SER A 12 56.77 37.17 -1.63
CA SER A 12 57.62 37.66 -0.56
C SER A 12 56.77 38.43 0.46
N GLY A 13 56.95 38.12 1.74
CA GLY A 13 56.83 39.12 2.81
C GLY A 13 55.45 39.29 3.46
N LEU A 14 55.13 38.41 4.40
CA LEU A 14 54.41 38.81 5.62
C LEU A 14 55.17 38.25 6.83
N LYS A 15 56.02 39.09 7.43
CA LYS A 15 56.62 38.85 8.75
C LYS A 15 55.53 39.03 9.80
N LEU A 16 54.74 37.99 10.05
CA LEU A 16 53.92 37.91 11.26
C LEU A 16 54.83 37.63 12.45
N HIS A 17 55.23 38.69 13.17
CA HIS A 17 55.73 38.58 14.54
C HIS A 17 54.54 38.27 15.45
N GLY A 18 54.07 37.02 15.39
CA GLY A 18 53.17 36.47 16.40
C GLY A 18 53.99 35.82 17.51
N PRO A 19 53.64 35.99 18.79
CA PRO A 19 54.31 35.28 19.87
C PRO A 19 54.26 33.78 19.58
N ARG A 20 55.42 33.12 19.66
CA ARG A 20 55.53 31.66 19.51
C ARG A 20 54.75 31.02 20.66
N LEU A 21 53.45 30.83 20.46
CA LEU A 21 52.64 29.98 21.32
C LEU A 21 53.34 28.62 21.35
N PRO A 22 53.76 28.12 22.52
CA PRO A 22 54.51 26.87 22.60
C PRO A 22 53.72 25.78 21.88
N LEU A 23 54.43 24.93 21.14
CA LEU A 23 53.88 23.83 20.32
C LEU A 23 52.84 22.96 21.08
N ARG A 24 52.92 22.94 22.41
CA ARG A 24 51.97 22.28 23.30
C ARG A 24 50.59 22.95 23.32
N ILE A 25 50.53 24.28 23.25
CA ILE A 25 49.27 25.03 23.20
C ILE A 25 48.62 24.85 21.83
N THR A 26 49.38 24.94 20.74
CA THR A 26 48.81 24.67 19.41
C THR A 26 48.32 23.23 19.30
N ALA A 27 49.10 22.23 19.75
CA ALA A 27 48.66 20.84 19.77
C ALA A 27 47.41 20.61 20.65
N ALA A 28 47.35 21.20 21.86
CA ALA A 28 46.19 21.10 22.72
C ALA A 28 44.94 21.76 22.11
N THR A 29 45.11 22.90 21.43
CA THR A 29 44.00 23.61 20.78
C THR A 29 43.46 22.83 19.58
N THR A 30 44.34 22.23 18.76
CA THR A 30 43.93 21.37 17.64
C THR A 30 43.26 20.08 18.14
N LEU A 31 43.78 19.49 19.21
CA LEU A 31 43.18 18.32 19.85
C LEU A 31 41.79 18.66 20.42
N LEU A 32 41.63 19.82 21.06
CA LEU A 32 40.34 20.30 21.56
C LEU A 32 39.35 20.62 20.43
N LEU A 33 39.82 21.16 19.29
CA LEU A 33 38.99 21.46 18.12
C LEU A 33 38.57 20.20 17.34
N LEU A 34 39.33 19.10 17.42
CA LEU A 34 38.99 17.82 16.78
C LEU A 34 38.22 16.89 17.72
N LEU A 35 38.66 16.74 18.97
CA LEU A 35 38.03 15.87 19.96
C LEU A 35 36.84 16.55 20.65
N GLY A 36 36.84 17.87 20.82
CA GLY A 36 35.72 18.59 21.43
C GLY A 36 34.40 18.35 20.71
N PRO A 37 34.31 18.50 19.38
CA PRO A 37 33.11 18.17 18.62
C PRO A 37 32.79 16.67 18.65
N ALA A 38 33.80 15.79 18.62
CA ALA A 38 33.61 14.35 18.65
C ALA A 38 33.04 13.87 20.01
N VAL A 39 33.58 14.37 21.13
CA VAL A 39 33.11 14.10 22.49
C VAL A 39 31.76 14.77 22.74
N ALA A 40 31.54 16.00 22.25
CA ALA A 40 30.23 16.64 22.31
C ALA A 40 29.19 15.86 21.51
N LEU A 41 29.52 15.33 20.33
CA LEU A 41 28.64 14.45 19.54
C LEU A 41 28.43 13.06 20.18
N TRP A 42 29.34 12.62 21.05
CA TRP A 42 29.24 11.36 21.78
C TRP A 42 28.44 11.51 23.08
N GLN A 43 28.54 12.67 23.75
CA GLN A 43 27.83 12.97 25.00
C GLN A 43 26.47 13.66 24.82
N LEU A 44 26.25 14.36 23.71
CA LEU A 44 24.92 14.81 23.31
C LEU A 44 24.28 13.67 22.52
N PRO A 45 23.41 12.84 23.11
CA PRO A 45 22.63 11.90 22.32
C PRO A 45 21.93 12.72 21.25
N ARG A 46 22.23 12.44 19.98
CA ARG A 46 21.36 12.92 18.89
C ARG A 46 19.95 12.54 19.32
N PRO A 47 18.96 13.45 19.32
CA PRO A 47 17.57 13.08 19.53
C PRO A 47 17.15 12.27 18.30
N ARG A 48 17.60 11.01 18.24
CA ARG A 48 16.91 9.96 17.52
C ARG A 48 15.59 9.85 18.24
N ALA A 49 14.48 9.81 17.51
CA ALA A 49 13.15 9.79 18.08
C ALA A 49 12.91 8.43 18.80
N GLU A 50 13.56 8.24 19.94
CA GLU A 50 13.31 7.12 20.85
C GLU A 50 11.83 7.11 21.22
N GLY A 51 11.20 8.29 21.30
CA GLY A 51 9.77 8.40 21.54
C GLY A 51 8.93 7.73 20.46
N LEU A 52 9.22 7.96 19.17
CA LEU A 52 8.48 7.33 18.08
C LEU A 52 8.74 5.82 18.04
N ALA A 53 9.96 5.41 18.41
CA ALA A 53 10.29 4.01 18.59
C ALA A 53 9.51 3.37 19.75
N ARG A 54 9.20 4.08 20.82
CA ARG A 54 8.34 3.52 21.87
C ARG A 54 6.89 3.41 21.41
N LEU A 55 6.40 4.43 20.70
CA LEU A 55 5.02 4.47 20.21
C LEU A 55 4.72 3.40 19.16
N LEU A 56 5.62 3.21 18.18
CA LEU A 56 5.40 2.22 17.13
C LEU A 56 5.28 0.79 17.70
N ALA A 57 5.88 0.49 18.86
CA ALA A 57 5.77 -0.83 19.51
C ALA A 57 4.40 -1.06 20.18
N GLN A 58 3.66 0.03 20.43
CA GLN A 58 2.31 0.02 20.97
C GLN A 58 1.26 0.35 19.91
N ALA A 59 1.66 0.53 18.65
CA ALA A 59 0.75 0.90 17.58
C ALA A 59 0.28 -0.34 16.80
N ALA A 60 -1.03 -0.44 16.58
CA ALA A 60 -1.55 -1.34 15.55
C ALA A 60 -1.43 -0.70 14.15
N LEU A 61 -1.66 0.61 14.09
CA LEU A 61 -1.54 1.43 12.89
C LEU A 61 -0.85 2.74 13.29
N LEU A 62 0.15 3.18 12.54
CA LEU A 62 0.81 4.47 12.74
C LEU A 62 1.05 5.14 11.40
N GLN A 63 0.65 6.40 11.28
CA GLN A 63 0.77 7.17 10.05
C GLN A 63 1.52 8.48 10.32
N SER A 64 2.46 8.82 9.43
CA SER A 64 3.15 10.10 9.42
C SER A 64 2.56 11.02 8.35
N PHE A 65 2.53 12.32 8.66
CA PHE A 65 1.99 13.34 7.78
C PHE A 65 2.91 14.55 7.73
N PRO A 66 3.17 15.13 6.54
CA PRO A 66 3.84 16.42 6.45
C PRO A 66 2.92 17.52 7.00
N ALA A 67 3.47 18.42 7.80
CA ALA A 67 2.78 19.65 8.13
C ALA A 67 2.79 20.58 6.92
N ALA A 68 1.60 21.04 6.54
CA ALA A 68 1.40 22.00 5.46
C ALA A 68 0.57 23.17 6.01
N PRO A 69 1.21 24.20 6.59
CA PRO A 69 0.50 25.31 7.25
C PRO A 69 -0.46 26.09 6.34
N SER A 70 -0.31 25.99 5.02
CA SER A 70 -1.21 26.57 4.03
C SER A 70 -2.52 25.79 3.87
N ARG A 71 -2.58 24.53 4.33
CA ARG A 71 -3.78 23.70 4.31
C ARG A 71 -4.62 23.92 5.56
N PRO A 72 -5.94 23.64 5.52
CA PRO A 72 -6.77 23.69 6.71
C PRO A 72 -6.24 22.79 7.82
N VAL A 73 -6.45 23.22 9.07
CA VAL A 73 -6.01 22.48 10.27
C VAL A 73 -6.69 21.10 10.27
N PRO A 74 -5.95 19.99 10.37
CA PRO A 74 -6.54 18.65 10.40
C PRO A 74 -7.57 18.52 11.53
N ARG A 75 -8.67 17.83 11.26
CA ARG A 75 -9.76 17.63 12.25
C ARG A 75 -9.26 17.02 13.56
N LEU A 76 -8.36 16.03 13.50
CA LEU A 76 -7.75 15.42 14.68
C LEU A 76 -7.01 16.44 15.57
N TRP A 77 -6.35 17.44 14.99
CA TRP A 77 -5.68 18.49 15.77
C TRP A 77 -6.70 19.33 16.55
N GLN A 78 -7.80 19.71 15.90
CA GLN A 78 -8.86 20.51 16.51
C GLN A 78 -9.54 19.73 17.64
N GLU A 79 -9.82 18.44 17.44
CA GLU A 79 -10.45 17.56 18.43
C GLU A 79 -9.56 17.33 19.67
N ARG A 80 -8.23 17.28 19.49
CA ARG A 80 -7.30 16.94 20.58
C ARG A 80 -6.76 18.16 21.33
N LEU A 81 -6.60 19.29 20.63
CA LEU A 81 -5.96 20.50 21.20
C LEU A 81 -6.95 21.64 21.45
N GLY A 82 -8.15 21.57 20.86
CA GLY A 82 -9.06 22.70 20.72
C GLY A 82 -8.69 23.62 19.55
N ALA A 83 -9.69 24.28 18.96
CA ALA A 83 -9.54 25.05 17.72
C ALA A 83 -8.46 26.14 17.77
N ALA A 84 -8.39 26.92 18.85
CA ALA A 84 -7.43 28.02 18.99
C ALA A 84 -5.98 27.53 19.07
N THR A 85 -5.71 26.56 19.96
CA THR A 85 -4.38 25.96 20.12
C THR A 85 -3.95 25.23 18.85
N ALA A 86 -4.85 24.47 18.23
CA ALA A 86 -4.58 23.76 16.98
C ALA A 86 -4.17 24.72 15.86
N THR A 87 -4.90 25.83 15.68
CA THR A 87 -4.59 26.85 14.67
C THR A 87 -3.24 27.51 14.92
N ARG A 88 -2.96 27.89 16.18
CA ARG A 88 -1.69 28.51 16.56
C ARG A 88 -0.50 27.58 16.29
N LEU A 89 -0.59 26.31 16.68
CA LEU A 89 0.50 25.36 16.48
C LEU A 89 0.64 24.93 15.01
N TRP A 90 -0.47 24.75 14.29
CA TRP A 90 -0.45 24.36 12.87
C TRP A 90 0.24 25.39 12.00
N SER A 91 0.00 26.69 12.23
CA SER A 91 0.65 27.77 11.47
C SER A 91 2.18 27.81 11.63
N GLN A 92 2.70 27.31 12.76
CA GLN A 92 4.12 27.31 13.10
C GLN A 92 4.82 25.99 12.77
N GLN A 93 4.07 24.91 12.59
CA GLN A 93 4.62 23.56 12.41
C GLN A 93 5.16 23.36 10.99
N ARG A 94 6.42 22.89 10.89
CA ARG A 94 7.06 22.55 9.61
C ARG A 94 7.53 21.09 9.53
N ARG A 95 7.49 20.39 10.66
CA ARG A 95 7.93 18.99 10.78
C ARG A 95 6.79 18.02 10.54
N LEU A 96 7.10 16.75 10.40
CA LEU A 96 6.10 15.69 10.42
C LEU A 96 5.31 15.73 11.75
N TRP A 97 4.07 15.28 11.67
CA TRP A 97 3.25 14.89 12.81
C TRP A 97 2.71 13.48 12.55
N TRP A 98 2.26 12.81 13.59
CA TRP A 98 1.78 11.43 13.46
C TRP A 98 0.41 11.26 14.10
N GLN A 99 -0.30 10.26 13.62
CA GLN A 99 -1.44 9.69 14.32
C GLN A 99 -1.24 8.18 14.42
N PHE A 100 -1.70 7.60 15.52
CA PHE A 100 -1.65 6.14 15.68
C PHE A 100 -2.86 5.63 16.43
N TRP A 101 -3.09 4.33 16.31
CA TRP A 101 -4.08 3.55 17.03
C TRP A 101 -3.35 2.57 17.93
N GLY A 102 -3.82 2.41 19.16
CA GLY A 102 -3.23 1.47 20.13
C GLY A 102 -3.23 0.03 19.63
N ARG A 103 -2.58 -0.88 20.35
CA ARG A 103 -2.30 -2.26 19.89
C ARG A 103 -3.52 -3.07 19.43
N GLN A 104 -4.68 -2.78 19.99
CA GLN A 104 -5.93 -3.49 19.67
C GLN A 104 -6.60 -2.93 18.40
N GLY A 105 -6.24 -1.72 17.96
CA GLY A 105 -6.74 -1.12 16.72
C GLY A 105 -8.19 -0.65 16.75
N ASP A 106 -8.90 -0.83 17.86
CA ASP A 106 -10.35 -0.59 18.05
C ASP A 106 -10.67 0.74 18.77
N GLY A 107 -9.65 1.48 19.20
CA GLY A 107 -9.80 2.77 19.89
C GLY A 107 -9.70 4.01 18.99
N PRO A 108 -9.97 5.22 19.54
CA PRO A 108 -9.80 6.48 18.81
C PRO A 108 -8.32 6.78 18.53
N ALA A 109 -8.06 7.52 17.45
CA ALA A 109 -6.69 7.90 17.09
C ALA A 109 -6.06 8.86 18.10
N TYR A 110 -4.80 8.60 18.45
CA TYR A 110 -3.94 9.50 19.22
C TYR A 110 -3.28 10.52 18.29
N LEU A 111 -3.16 11.77 18.74
CA LEU A 111 -2.36 12.78 18.06
C LEU A 111 -0.94 12.79 18.63
N VAL A 112 0.07 12.74 17.77
CA VAL A 112 1.48 12.78 18.17
C VAL A 112 2.18 13.93 17.48
N LEU A 113 2.80 14.79 18.28
CA LEU A 113 3.53 15.96 17.82
C LEU A 113 4.97 15.90 18.33
N PRO A 114 5.95 16.37 17.55
CA PRO A 114 7.21 16.81 18.13
C PRO A 114 6.90 17.83 19.23
N MET A 115 7.58 17.75 20.37
CA MET A 115 7.29 18.60 21.53
C MET A 115 7.25 20.09 21.15
N PRO A 116 6.08 20.76 21.23
CA PRO A 116 5.98 22.15 20.82
C PRO A 116 6.79 23.07 21.73
N ARG A 117 7.62 23.94 21.14
CA ARG A 117 8.44 24.92 21.89
C ARG A 117 7.62 25.77 22.88
N PRO A 118 6.42 26.29 22.54
CA PRO A 118 5.62 27.06 23.49
C PRO A 118 5.21 26.27 24.74
N MET A 119 5.12 24.94 24.66
CA MET A 119 4.82 24.09 25.82
C MET A 119 6.05 23.77 26.66
N LEU A 120 7.24 23.71 26.05
CA LEU A 120 8.51 23.57 26.76
C LEU A 120 8.81 24.80 27.62
N THR A 121 8.50 25.99 27.12
CA THR A 121 8.73 27.26 27.83
C THR A 121 7.60 27.64 28.79
N GLY A 122 6.55 26.83 28.91
CA GLY A 122 5.36 27.13 29.73
C GLY A 122 4.47 28.24 29.17
N ALA A 123 4.76 28.76 27.97
CA ALA A 123 3.94 29.79 27.30
C ALA A 123 2.58 29.26 26.80
N LEU A 124 2.41 27.95 26.77
CA LEU A 124 1.16 27.28 26.45
C LEU A 124 0.95 26.07 27.36
N ALA A 125 -0.22 25.99 28.01
CA ALA A 125 -0.56 24.86 28.88
C ALA A 125 -0.68 23.56 28.07
N ARG A 126 -0.31 22.44 28.68
CA ARG A 126 -0.43 21.14 28.03
C ARG A 126 -1.91 20.77 27.88
N PRO A 127 -2.31 20.15 26.76
CA PRO A 127 -3.68 19.67 26.58
C PRO A 127 -4.05 18.64 27.65
N ALA A 128 -5.34 18.56 27.98
CA ALA A 128 -5.87 17.46 28.77
C ALA A 128 -5.54 16.11 28.12
N HIS A 129 -5.39 15.06 28.93
CA HIS A 129 -5.13 13.69 28.45
C HIS A 129 -3.87 13.57 27.59
N SER A 130 -2.88 14.43 27.84
CA SER A 130 -1.58 14.36 27.17
C SER A 130 -0.54 13.58 28.00
N VAL A 131 0.36 12.91 27.29
CA VAL A 131 1.53 12.23 27.86
C VAL A 131 2.77 12.62 27.07
N VAL A 132 3.87 12.83 27.78
CA VAL A 132 5.17 13.11 27.17
C VAL A 132 5.92 11.79 27.01
N VAL A 133 6.33 11.51 25.78
CA VAL A 133 7.11 10.32 25.44
C VAL A 133 8.40 10.79 24.80
N ASP A 134 9.42 10.95 25.65
CA ASP A 134 10.72 11.51 25.30
C ASP A 134 10.59 12.91 24.67
N ASP A 135 10.86 13.06 23.38
CA ASP A 135 10.75 14.31 22.63
C ASP A 135 9.37 14.55 21.98
N LEU A 136 8.39 13.69 22.28
CA LEU A 136 7.06 13.73 21.69
C LEU A 136 5.98 14.09 22.72
N LEU A 137 4.99 14.85 22.25
CA LEU A 137 3.72 15.05 22.93
C LEU A 137 2.68 14.12 22.28
N VAL A 138 2.07 13.26 23.07
CA VAL A 138 0.95 12.42 22.65
C VAL A 138 -0.31 12.88 23.34
N VAL A 139 -1.39 13.08 22.58
CA VAL A 139 -2.67 13.54 23.10
C VAL A 139 -3.73 12.48 22.80
N ALA A 140 -4.29 11.91 23.87
CA ALA A 140 -5.36 10.92 23.79
C ALA A 140 -6.72 11.59 23.59
N ALA A 141 -7.71 10.80 23.18
CA ALA A 141 -9.08 11.29 22.99
C ALA A 141 -9.81 11.57 24.29
N ASP A 142 -9.54 10.75 25.31
CA ASP A 142 -10.33 10.64 26.53
C ASP A 142 -9.45 10.09 27.68
N PRO A 143 -9.93 10.14 28.94
CA PRO A 143 -9.17 9.66 30.10
C PRO A 143 -8.83 8.16 30.07
N LEU A 144 -9.68 7.32 29.46
CA LEU A 144 -9.45 5.87 29.40
C LEU A 144 -8.33 5.56 28.42
N SER A 145 -8.38 6.13 27.22
CA SER A 145 -7.32 6.04 26.21
C SER A 145 -5.97 6.53 26.78
N HIS A 146 -5.98 7.62 27.55
CA HIS A 146 -4.77 8.12 28.23
C HIS A 146 -4.19 7.14 29.24
N ARG A 147 -5.03 6.53 30.09
CA ARG A 147 -4.60 5.51 31.07
C ARG A 147 -4.04 4.28 30.37
N LEU A 148 -4.76 3.75 29.38
CA LEU A 148 -4.33 2.59 28.59
C LEU A 148 -2.96 2.82 27.95
N LEU A 149 -2.78 3.96 27.27
CA LEU A 149 -1.49 4.31 26.68
C LEU A 149 -0.37 4.41 27.73
N THR A 150 -0.64 5.04 28.87
CA THR A 150 0.34 5.18 29.95
C THR A 150 0.76 3.81 30.50
N ASP A 151 -0.19 2.89 30.67
CA ASP A 151 0.09 1.52 31.12
C ASP A 151 0.85 0.70 30.08
N GLU A 152 0.54 0.87 28.79
CA GLU A 152 1.28 0.23 27.70
C GLU A 152 2.72 0.75 27.59
N LEU A 153 2.94 2.06 27.74
CA LEU A 153 4.27 2.69 27.67
C LEU A 153 5.20 2.32 28.83
N ARG A 154 4.64 1.84 29.96
CA ARG A 154 5.40 1.27 31.08
C ARG A 154 5.97 -0.10 30.76
N ARG A 155 5.39 -0.82 29.80
CA ARG A 155 5.90 -2.13 29.37
C ARG A 155 7.17 -1.92 28.55
N LEU A 156 8.21 -2.68 28.88
CA LEU A 156 9.50 -2.61 28.19
C LEU A 156 9.30 -2.82 26.67
N PRO A 157 9.81 -1.91 25.82
CA PRO A 157 9.71 -2.08 24.38
C PRO A 157 10.52 -3.32 23.96
N ARG A 158 9.95 -4.15 23.08
CA ARG A 158 10.72 -5.22 22.43
C ARG A 158 11.77 -4.58 21.52
N GLN A 159 12.95 -5.21 21.44
CA GLN A 159 14.02 -4.73 20.58
C GLN A 159 13.59 -4.83 19.11
N ARG A 160 13.52 -3.68 18.45
CA ARG A 160 13.10 -3.55 17.05
C ARG A 160 14.18 -4.05 16.12
N ARG A 161 13.79 -4.81 15.11
CA ARG A 161 14.71 -5.34 14.10
C ARG A 161 13.96 -5.57 12.78
N GLY A 162 14.67 -5.53 11.66
CA GLY A 162 14.09 -5.83 10.34
C GLY A 162 13.14 -4.75 9.82
N LEU A 163 11.93 -5.15 9.42
CA LEU A 163 10.91 -4.29 8.78
C LEU A 163 10.52 -3.09 9.66
N GLU A 164 10.30 -3.30 10.95
CA GLU A 164 9.90 -2.23 11.87
C GLU A 164 10.93 -1.09 11.94
N GLN A 165 12.23 -1.43 11.94
CA GLN A 165 13.30 -0.45 12.00
C GLN A 165 13.38 0.36 10.70
N ARG A 166 13.25 -0.30 9.55
CA ARG A 166 13.16 0.38 8.24
C ARG A 166 11.92 1.26 8.17
N CYS A 167 10.80 0.81 8.73
CA CYS A 167 9.58 1.59 8.76
C CYS A 167 9.68 2.81 9.67
N LEU A 168 10.28 2.68 10.86
CA LEU A 168 10.55 3.81 11.74
C LEU A 168 11.35 4.89 11.00
N ALA A 169 12.40 4.49 10.28
CA ALA A 169 13.20 5.41 9.49
C ALA A 169 12.42 6.13 8.39
N ARG A 170 11.39 5.50 7.80
CA ARG A 170 10.48 6.13 6.82
C ARG A 170 9.51 7.09 7.50
N LEU A 171 8.88 6.66 8.60
CA LEU A 171 7.93 7.46 9.38
C LEU A 171 8.54 8.76 9.93
N GLU A 172 9.86 8.80 10.15
CA GLU A 172 10.58 10.00 10.59
C GLU A 172 10.90 11.00 9.48
N ARG A 173 10.88 10.57 8.20
CA ARG A 173 11.39 11.37 7.07
C ARG A 173 10.33 11.75 6.05
N GLU A 174 9.36 10.89 5.83
CA GLU A 174 8.38 11.02 4.76
C GLU A 174 6.97 10.66 5.23
N GLN A 175 5.99 10.87 4.35
CA GLN A 175 4.63 10.41 4.56
C GLN A 175 4.60 8.88 4.40
N ALA A 176 4.27 8.17 5.48
CA ALA A 176 4.32 6.72 5.53
C ALA A 176 3.27 6.17 6.50
N ALA A 177 2.93 4.90 6.34
CA ALA A 177 2.01 4.18 7.19
C ALA A 177 2.59 2.80 7.54
N PHE A 178 2.56 2.47 8.83
CA PHE A 178 2.87 1.16 9.38
C PHE A 178 1.58 0.48 9.83
N TRP A 179 1.45 -0.82 9.60
CA TRP A 179 0.35 -1.62 10.13
C TRP A 179 0.82 -2.96 10.67
N THR A 180 0.09 -3.48 11.65
CA THR A 180 0.20 -4.85 12.18
C THR A 180 -1.01 -5.68 11.78
N SER A 181 -0.96 -6.99 12.08
CA SER A 181 -2.05 -7.93 11.76
C SER A 181 -3.40 -7.52 12.36
N GLY A 182 -3.40 -6.96 13.57
CA GLY A 182 -4.61 -6.49 14.25
C GLY A 182 -5.28 -5.34 13.48
N ALA A 183 -4.54 -4.28 13.19
CA ALA A 183 -5.06 -3.17 12.39
C ALA A 183 -5.44 -3.61 10.98
N PHE A 184 -4.64 -4.49 10.37
CA PHE A 184 -4.91 -5.00 9.04
C PHE A 184 -6.23 -5.77 8.98
N GLY A 185 -6.52 -6.59 10.00
CA GLY A 185 -7.80 -7.29 10.12
C GLY A 185 -8.99 -6.34 10.17
N VAL A 186 -8.88 -5.24 10.93
CA VAL A 186 -9.92 -4.19 11.00
C VAL A 186 -10.08 -3.48 9.65
N MET A 187 -8.97 -3.12 8.99
CA MET A 187 -8.99 -2.40 7.71
C MET A 187 -9.48 -3.27 6.54
N ALA A 188 -9.03 -4.52 6.47
CA ALA A 188 -9.38 -5.45 5.40
C ALA A 188 -10.74 -6.12 5.63
N GLY A 189 -11.25 -6.14 6.86
CA GLY A 189 -12.57 -6.66 7.19
C GLY A 189 -12.76 -8.10 6.68
N PRO A 190 -13.87 -8.42 5.96
CA PRO A 190 -14.14 -9.77 5.47
C PRO A 190 -13.08 -10.36 4.53
N VAL A 191 -12.29 -9.52 3.84
CA VAL A 191 -11.26 -9.99 2.91
C VAL A 191 -9.89 -10.20 3.56
N ALA A 192 -9.76 -9.94 4.87
CA ALA A 192 -8.51 -10.17 5.61
C ALA A 192 -7.91 -11.59 5.41
N PRO A 193 -8.69 -12.69 5.37
CA PRO A 193 -8.15 -14.04 5.12
C PRO A 193 -7.45 -14.19 3.76
N LEU A 194 -7.85 -13.42 2.74
CA LEU A 194 -7.23 -13.44 1.40
C LEU A 194 -5.88 -12.73 1.35
N LEU A 195 -5.59 -11.92 2.38
CA LEU A 195 -4.43 -11.03 2.42
C LEU A 195 -3.48 -11.39 3.56
N GLN A 196 -3.52 -12.65 4.01
CA GLN A 196 -2.67 -13.13 5.11
C GLN A 196 -1.17 -12.98 4.84
N SER A 197 -0.76 -12.93 3.58
CA SER A 197 0.63 -12.68 3.18
C SER A 197 1.12 -11.24 3.45
N PHE A 198 0.23 -10.33 3.86
CA PHE A 198 0.49 -8.90 4.00
C PHE A 198 0.04 -8.32 5.35
N GLN A 199 -0.05 -9.17 6.37
CA GLN A 199 -0.57 -8.82 7.70
C GLN A 199 0.20 -7.71 8.41
N GLU A 200 1.51 -7.61 8.20
CA GLU A 200 2.33 -6.53 8.74
C GLU A 200 3.07 -5.85 7.61
N GLY A 201 3.21 -4.53 7.66
CA GLY A 201 3.95 -3.84 6.63
C GLY A 201 4.12 -2.35 6.84
N CYS A 202 4.81 -1.75 5.88
CA CYS A 202 5.10 -0.34 5.84
C CYS A 202 5.03 0.18 4.42
N VAL A 203 4.29 1.26 4.19
CA VAL A 203 4.21 1.94 2.89
C VAL A 203 4.56 3.41 3.04
N SER A 204 5.36 3.91 2.12
CA SER A 204 5.58 5.33 1.90
C SER A 204 4.62 5.81 0.82
N LEU A 205 4.06 7.00 1.02
CA LEU A 205 3.07 7.60 0.15
C LEU A 205 3.66 8.85 -0.51
N GLU A 206 3.46 8.98 -1.81
CA GLU A 206 3.91 10.11 -2.60
C GLU A 206 2.78 10.60 -3.49
N LEU A 207 2.47 11.89 -3.41
CA LEU A 207 1.49 12.52 -4.29
C LEU A 207 2.23 13.13 -5.48
N SER A 208 1.95 12.67 -6.70
CA SER A 208 2.57 13.17 -7.92
C SER A 208 1.55 13.30 -9.04
N GLY A 209 1.40 14.51 -9.59
CA GLY A 209 0.51 14.76 -10.73
C GLY A 209 -0.99 14.50 -10.47
N GLY A 210 -1.44 14.53 -9.21
CA GLY A 210 -2.81 14.21 -8.82
C GLY A 210 -3.08 12.74 -8.49
N ASP A 211 -2.07 11.89 -8.67
CA ASP A 211 -2.13 10.47 -8.31
C ASP A 211 -1.35 10.21 -7.03
N LEU A 212 -1.81 9.21 -6.28
CA LEU A 212 -1.13 8.73 -5.08
C LEU A 212 -0.34 7.47 -5.43
N ALA A 213 0.98 7.57 -5.40
CA ALA A 213 1.88 6.43 -5.48
C ALA A 213 2.19 5.90 -4.08
N ALA A 214 2.31 4.58 -3.96
CA ALA A 214 2.69 3.90 -2.73
C ALA A 214 3.86 2.96 -3.00
N ARG A 215 4.87 2.95 -2.12
CA ARG A 215 5.99 2.00 -2.17
C ARG A 215 6.26 1.44 -0.79
N GLY A 216 6.46 0.14 -0.67
CA GLY A 216 6.48 -0.46 0.65
C GLY A 216 7.03 -1.86 0.72
N GLU A 217 6.88 -2.43 1.90
CA GLU A 217 7.27 -3.77 2.26
C GLU A 217 6.15 -4.38 3.11
N ALA A 218 5.88 -5.66 2.94
CA ALA A 218 4.90 -6.37 3.74
C ALA A 218 5.29 -7.83 3.96
N ALA A 219 4.83 -8.39 5.07
CA ALA A 219 5.09 -9.76 5.48
C ALA A 219 3.81 -10.40 6.03
N GLY A 220 3.73 -11.73 5.94
CA GLY A 220 2.64 -12.50 6.51
C GLY A 220 2.82 -12.81 8.01
N VAL A 221 3.98 -12.48 8.58
CA VAL A 221 4.35 -12.77 9.97
C VAL A 221 5.01 -11.54 10.57
N ALA A 222 4.68 -11.26 11.83
CA ALA A 222 5.14 -10.09 12.57
C ALA A 222 6.61 -10.20 13.02
N ALA A 223 7.22 -9.04 13.28
CA ALA A 223 8.55 -8.90 13.90
C ALA A 223 9.67 -9.67 13.16
N LEU A 224 9.54 -9.76 11.83
CA LEU A 224 10.36 -10.65 11.06
C LEU A 224 11.77 -10.08 10.82
N LEU A 225 12.77 -10.89 11.17
CA LEU A 225 14.18 -10.59 10.96
C LEU A 225 14.60 -10.99 9.54
N ALA A 226 14.27 -10.14 8.55
CA ALA A 226 14.70 -10.37 7.17
C ALA A 226 15.39 -9.14 6.58
N PRO A 227 16.33 -9.38 5.63
CA PRO A 227 16.91 -8.31 4.84
C PRO A 227 15.82 -7.56 4.08
N GLU A 228 16.16 -6.36 3.63
CA GLU A 228 15.30 -5.60 2.74
C GLU A 228 15.00 -6.43 1.48
N PRO A 229 13.72 -6.52 1.06
CA PRO A 229 13.40 -7.17 -0.20
C PRO A 229 14.01 -6.37 -1.35
N PRO A 230 14.38 -7.03 -2.47
CA PRO A 230 14.74 -6.28 -3.67
C PRO A 230 13.57 -5.40 -4.11
N ALA A 231 13.90 -4.27 -4.74
CA ALA A 231 12.89 -3.39 -5.31
C ALA A 231 12.04 -4.14 -6.33
N VAL A 232 10.77 -3.73 -6.45
CA VAL A 232 9.88 -4.19 -7.52
C VAL A 232 10.54 -3.91 -8.86
N SER A 233 10.52 -4.88 -9.78
CA SER A 233 11.12 -4.75 -11.10
C SER A 233 10.60 -3.52 -11.86
N GLU A 234 11.49 -2.84 -12.60
CA GLU A 234 11.11 -1.64 -13.35
C GLU A 234 10.04 -1.94 -14.40
N ALA A 235 9.99 -3.16 -14.92
CA ALA A 235 8.93 -3.63 -15.82
C ALA A 235 7.56 -3.62 -15.14
N GLN A 236 7.46 -4.13 -13.90
CA GLN A 236 6.22 -4.08 -13.13
C GLN A 236 5.87 -2.65 -12.70
N VAL A 237 6.85 -1.86 -12.22
CA VAL A 237 6.61 -0.45 -11.88
C VAL A 237 6.09 0.32 -13.10
N SER A 238 6.68 0.12 -14.27
CA SER A 238 6.26 0.74 -15.53
C SER A 238 4.88 0.28 -15.98
N SER A 239 4.51 -0.98 -15.73
CA SER A 239 3.17 -1.49 -16.08
C SER A 239 2.09 -0.86 -15.21
N VAL A 240 2.34 -0.73 -13.90
CA VAL A 240 1.42 -0.05 -12.97
C VAL A 240 1.39 1.46 -13.25
N ARG A 241 2.51 2.09 -13.62
CA ARG A 241 2.53 3.50 -14.04
C ARG A 241 1.71 3.75 -15.30
N ARG A 242 1.80 2.88 -16.31
CA ARG A 242 1.07 3.06 -17.57
C ARG A 242 -0.44 2.89 -17.42
N GLY A 243 -0.90 2.10 -16.45
CA GLY A 243 -2.33 1.92 -16.18
C GLY A 243 -3.10 1.42 -17.40
N GLN A 244 -2.74 0.25 -17.94
CA GLN A 244 -3.40 -0.33 -19.12
C GLN A 244 -4.88 -0.62 -18.87
N PRO A 245 -5.84 -0.18 -19.70
CA PRO A 245 -7.27 -0.43 -19.49
C PRO A 245 -7.56 -1.89 -19.11
N LEU A 246 -8.42 -2.10 -18.11
CA LEU A 246 -8.87 -3.45 -17.78
C LEU A 246 -9.64 -4.03 -18.97
N GLU A 247 -9.11 -5.11 -19.55
CA GLU A 247 -9.70 -5.71 -20.73
C GLU A 247 -11.10 -6.30 -20.48
N GLY A 248 -11.94 -6.28 -21.52
CA GLY A 248 -13.25 -6.93 -21.52
C GLY A 248 -14.24 -6.36 -20.52
N GLY A 249 -14.12 -5.07 -20.17
CA GLY A 249 -15.00 -4.40 -19.21
C GLY A 249 -14.84 -4.88 -17.76
N SER A 250 -13.73 -5.53 -17.44
CA SER A 250 -13.50 -6.06 -16.08
C SER A 250 -13.37 -4.93 -15.05
N LEU A 251 -14.00 -5.09 -13.89
CA LEU A 251 -13.90 -4.15 -12.76
C LEU A 251 -12.76 -4.49 -11.80
N LEU A 252 -12.35 -5.76 -11.77
CA LEU A 252 -11.26 -6.27 -10.95
C LEU A 252 -10.50 -7.32 -11.76
N VAL A 253 -9.17 -7.25 -11.70
CA VAL A 253 -8.27 -8.32 -12.13
C VAL A 253 -7.26 -8.56 -11.01
N LEU A 254 -7.08 -9.83 -10.67
CA LEU A 254 -6.12 -10.28 -9.68
C LEU A 254 -5.34 -11.44 -10.29
N GLU A 255 -4.03 -11.30 -10.39
CA GLU A 255 -3.16 -12.32 -10.98
C GLU A 255 -1.97 -12.60 -10.10
N GLY A 256 -1.42 -13.80 -10.23
CA GLY A 256 -0.25 -14.20 -9.47
C GLY A 256 0.27 -15.54 -9.94
N ARG A 257 1.53 -15.78 -9.62
CA ARG A 257 2.22 -17.05 -9.95
C ARG A 257 1.66 -18.28 -9.22
N SER A 258 0.84 -18.09 -8.19
CA SER A 258 0.30 -19.17 -7.35
C SER A 258 -0.96 -18.70 -6.61
N LEU A 259 -2.03 -19.49 -6.67
CA LEU A 259 -3.27 -19.26 -5.91
C LEU A 259 -3.08 -19.34 -4.39
N ASP A 260 -1.97 -19.92 -3.93
CA ASP A 260 -1.67 -20.08 -2.51
C ASP A 260 -1.77 -18.76 -1.74
N VAL A 261 -1.33 -17.65 -2.36
CA VAL A 261 -1.38 -16.31 -1.76
C VAL A 261 -2.79 -15.92 -1.29
N LEU A 262 -3.83 -16.37 -2.00
CA LEU A 262 -5.23 -16.11 -1.69
C LEU A 262 -5.87 -17.23 -0.86
N LEU A 263 -5.52 -18.48 -1.16
CA LEU A 263 -6.19 -19.64 -0.60
C LEU A 263 -5.62 -20.05 0.75
N GLN A 264 -4.38 -19.69 1.10
CA GLN A 264 -3.73 -20.10 2.34
C GLN A 264 -4.61 -19.80 3.57
N GLY A 265 -5.18 -18.59 3.64
CA GLY A 265 -6.00 -18.19 4.79
C GLY A 265 -7.41 -18.78 4.82
N LEU A 266 -7.99 -19.06 3.66
CA LEU A 266 -9.28 -19.72 3.56
C LEU A 266 -9.16 -21.21 3.88
N LEU A 267 -8.21 -21.88 3.24
CA LEU A 267 -7.93 -23.30 3.43
C LEU A 267 -7.26 -23.59 4.79
N GLY A 268 -6.80 -22.57 5.53
CA GLY A 268 -6.43 -22.76 6.93
C GLY A 268 -7.60 -23.18 7.83
N ARG A 269 -8.85 -23.02 7.39
CA ARG A 269 -10.06 -23.29 8.18
C ARG A 269 -10.65 -24.67 7.86
N GLN A 270 -10.78 -25.51 8.87
CA GLN A 270 -11.40 -26.85 8.75
C GLN A 270 -12.84 -26.78 8.20
N LEU A 271 -13.62 -25.77 8.62
CA LEU A 271 -14.98 -25.52 8.14
C LEU A 271 -15.09 -25.32 6.61
N ILE A 272 -13.99 -24.97 5.94
CA ILE A 272 -13.95 -24.86 4.47
C ILE A 272 -13.38 -26.14 3.86
N ARG A 273 -12.31 -26.70 4.44
CA ARG A 273 -11.63 -27.88 3.91
C ARG A 273 -12.47 -29.16 3.97
N ASP A 274 -13.16 -29.38 5.08
CA ASP A 274 -13.83 -30.67 5.30
C ASP A 274 -15.02 -30.85 4.34
N PRO A 275 -15.88 -29.83 4.10
CA PRO A 275 -16.93 -29.94 3.07
C PRO A 275 -16.37 -30.11 1.65
N LEU A 276 -15.26 -29.45 1.32
CA LEU A 276 -14.61 -29.60 0.01
C LEU A 276 -14.16 -31.05 -0.23
N ALA A 277 -13.54 -31.67 0.77
CA ALA A 277 -13.10 -33.06 0.67
C ALA A 277 -14.27 -34.04 0.67
N THR A 278 -15.22 -33.88 1.59
CA THR A 278 -16.30 -34.86 1.81
C THR A 278 -17.42 -34.79 0.78
N ARG A 279 -17.83 -33.59 0.34
CA ARG A 279 -18.93 -33.43 -0.63
C ARG A 279 -18.45 -33.39 -2.07
N TYR A 280 -17.33 -32.71 -2.33
CA TYR A 280 -16.86 -32.45 -3.68
C TYR A 280 -15.62 -33.27 -4.08
N GLY A 281 -15.08 -34.11 -3.19
CA GLY A 281 -13.89 -34.91 -3.47
C GLY A 281 -12.60 -34.09 -3.59
N VAL A 282 -12.61 -32.81 -3.21
CA VAL A 282 -11.45 -31.91 -3.29
C VAL A 282 -10.64 -32.03 -2.00
N GLY A 283 -9.80 -33.06 -1.94
CA GLY A 283 -8.96 -33.39 -0.79
C GLY A 283 -7.62 -32.65 -0.75
N PRO A 284 -6.70 -33.06 0.15
CA PRO A 284 -5.41 -32.39 0.31
C PRO A 284 -4.55 -32.33 -0.95
N ALA A 285 -4.59 -33.35 -1.81
CA ALA A 285 -3.80 -33.41 -3.05
C ALA A 285 -4.35 -32.44 -4.11
N GLU A 286 -5.66 -32.39 -4.27
CA GLU A 286 -6.39 -31.51 -5.18
C GLU A 286 -6.25 -30.05 -4.71
N LEU A 287 -6.31 -29.81 -3.40
CA LEU A 287 -6.04 -28.49 -2.83
C LEU A 287 -4.58 -28.08 -3.04
N ALA A 288 -3.61 -28.99 -2.96
CA ALA A 288 -2.22 -28.68 -3.27
C ALA A 288 -2.02 -28.34 -4.77
N LEU A 289 -2.76 -29.01 -5.67
CA LEU A 289 -2.80 -28.70 -7.10
C LEU A 289 -3.38 -27.29 -7.36
N LEU A 290 -4.51 -26.97 -6.72
CA LEU A 290 -5.13 -25.64 -6.77
C LEU A 290 -4.16 -24.57 -6.29
N ARG A 291 -3.56 -24.75 -5.11
CA ARG A 291 -2.68 -23.77 -4.47
C ARG A 291 -1.47 -23.43 -5.35
N ARG A 292 -0.82 -24.41 -5.99
CA ARG A 292 0.38 -24.16 -6.83
C ARG A 292 0.09 -23.55 -8.20
N SER A 293 -1.17 -23.51 -8.61
CA SER A 293 -1.52 -23.10 -9.98
C SER A 293 -1.37 -21.59 -10.17
N PRO A 294 -0.63 -21.13 -11.19
CA PRO A 294 -0.67 -19.74 -11.62
C PRO A 294 -2.07 -19.37 -12.07
N PHE A 295 -2.48 -18.14 -11.79
CA PHE A 295 -3.87 -17.75 -11.98
C PHE A 295 -4.06 -16.30 -12.42
N ARG A 296 -5.23 -16.08 -13.02
CA ARG A 296 -5.82 -14.76 -13.28
C ARG A 296 -7.30 -14.81 -12.95
N LEU A 297 -7.68 -14.16 -11.86
CA LEU A 297 -9.05 -13.93 -11.43
C LEU A 297 -9.53 -12.60 -12.01
N SER A 298 -10.74 -12.56 -12.55
CA SER A 298 -11.35 -11.32 -13.03
C SER A 298 -12.84 -11.26 -12.69
N LEU A 299 -13.31 -10.06 -12.40
CA LEU A 299 -14.71 -9.77 -12.13
C LEU A 299 -15.25 -8.89 -13.25
N ARG A 300 -16.34 -9.32 -13.89
CA ARG A 300 -16.98 -8.59 -14.99
C ARG A 300 -18.41 -8.21 -14.62
N PRO A 301 -18.83 -6.96 -14.88
CA PRO A 301 -20.20 -6.54 -14.63
C PRO A 301 -21.14 -7.26 -15.59
N LEU A 302 -22.33 -7.62 -15.12
CA LEU A 302 -23.38 -8.19 -15.96
C LEU A 302 -24.51 -7.18 -16.09
N PRO A 303 -24.94 -6.82 -17.32
CA PRO A 303 -25.96 -5.80 -17.52
C PRO A 303 -27.37 -6.28 -17.15
N SER A 304 -27.58 -7.59 -17.09
CA SER A 304 -28.88 -8.22 -16.85
C SER A 304 -28.71 -9.63 -16.29
N GLY A 305 -29.77 -10.15 -15.69
CA GLY A 305 -29.82 -11.50 -15.13
C GLY A 305 -29.75 -11.52 -13.61
N PRO A 306 -29.70 -12.72 -13.00
CA PRO A 306 -29.76 -12.87 -11.55
C PRO A 306 -28.45 -12.51 -10.83
N PHE A 307 -27.38 -12.26 -11.58
CA PHE A 307 -26.06 -11.91 -11.05
C PHE A 307 -25.70 -10.47 -11.41
N GLN A 308 -25.12 -9.75 -10.47
CA GLN A 308 -24.60 -8.39 -10.69
C GLN A 308 -23.26 -8.41 -11.44
N ALA A 309 -22.49 -9.48 -11.25
CA ALA A 309 -21.19 -9.67 -11.87
C ALA A 309 -20.85 -11.16 -12.01
N GLY A 310 -20.08 -11.49 -13.05
CA GLY A 310 -19.50 -12.82 -13.25
C GLY A 310 -18.06 -12.88 -12.74
N LEU A 311 -17.69 -14.00 -12.13
CA LEU A 311 -16.34 -14.25 -11.63
C LEU A 311 -15.65 -15.27 -12.53
N LEU A 312 -14.48 -14.92 -13.07
CA LEU A 312 -13.72 -15.74 -14.00
C LEU A 312 -12.34 -16.04 -13.41
N LEU A 313 -12.05 -17.31 -13.16
CA LEU A 313 -10.75 -17.79 -12.70
C LEU A 313 -10.08 -18.58 -13.81
N GLN A 314 -9.06 -17.99 -14.42
CA GLN A 314 -8.17 -18.68 -15.36
C GLN A 314 -6.99 -19.27 -14.60
N LEU A 315 -6.65 -20.51 -14.91
CA LEU A 315 -5.52 -21.25 -14.37
C LEU A 315 -4.61 -21.67 -15.52
N ALA A 316 -3.31 -21.77 -15.23
CA ALA A 316 -2.34 -22.38 -16.13
C ALA A 316 -1.87 -23.73 -15.56
N PRO A 317 -2.55 -24.85 -15.91
CA PRO A 317 -2.20 -26.19 -15.42
C PRO A 317 -0.80 -26.67 -15.79
N GLY A 318 -0.25 -26.19 -16.92
CA GLY A 318 1.04 -26.66 -17.44
C GLY A 318 1.08 -28.19 -17.61
N ALA A 319 2.05 -28.83 -16.95
CA ALA A 319 2.23 -30.28 -16.99
C ALA A 319 1.09 -31.06 -16.28
N ASP A 320 0.38 -30.44 -15.34
CA ASP A 320 -0.65 -31.09 -14.52
C ASP A 320 -2.01 -31.22 -15.25
N ARG A 321 -2.08 -30.91 -16.55
CA ARG A 321 -3.32 -30.89 -17.35
C ARG A 321 -4.14 -32.19 -17.26
N ARG A 322 -3.49 -33.36 -17.22
CA ARG A 322 -4.19 -34.65 -17.10
C ARG A 322 -4.86 -34.81 -15.73
N VAL A 323 -4.13 -34.47 -14.67
CA VAL A 323 -4.64 -34.49 -13.28
C VAL A 323 -5.82 -33.54 -13.14
N TRP A 324 -5.75 -32.35 -13.76
CA TRP A 324 -6.88 -31.42 -13.81
C TRP A 324 -8.10 -31.99 -14.55
N ALA A 325 -7.90 -32.66 -15.69
CA ALA A 325 -9.00 -33.27 -16.43
C ALA A 325 -9.70 -34.38 -15.62
N GLU A 326 -8.93 -35.22 -14.93
CA GLU A 326 -9.46 -36.25 -14.03
C GLU A 326 -10.25 -35.64 -12.86
N LEU A 327 -9.71 -34.61 -12.22
CA LEU A 327 -10.40 -33.87 -11.15
C LEU A 327 -11.74 -33.28 -11.61
N LEU A 328 -11.77 -32.65 -12.80
CA LEU A 328 -13.00 -32.05 -13.33
C LEU A 328 -14.05 -33.09 -13.70
N ASN A 329 -13.64 -34.27 -14.16
CA ASN A 329 -14.57 -35.38 -14.44
C ASN A 329 -15.18 -35.92 -13.14
N GLN A 330 -14.39 -36.10 -12.08
CA GLN A 330 -14.91 -36.52 -10.78
C GLN A 330 -15.83 -35.46 -10.17
N LEU A 331 -15.47 -34.17 -10.31
CA LEU A 331 -16.29 -33.07 -9.82
C LEU A 331 -17.64 -32.99 -10.55
N ARG A 332 -17.68 -33.32 -11.85
CA ARG A 332 -18.92 -33.39 -12.63
C ARG A 332 -19.94 -34.32 -11.97
N GLU A 333 -19.55 -35.54 -11.67
CA GLU A 333 -20.43 -36.54 -11.04
C GLU A 333 -20.95 -36.06 -9.67
N ARG A 334 -20.10 -35.38 -8.90
CA ARG A 334 -20.48 -34.83 -7.59
C ARG A 334 -21.47 -33.67 -7.70
N LEU A 335 -21.29 -32.77 -8.67
CA LEU A 335 -22.20 -31.64 -8.88
C LEU A 335 -23.57 -32.10 -9.37
N GLU A 336 -23.63 -33.16 -10.18
CA GLU A 336 -24.87 -33.82 -10.57
C GLU A 336 -25.60 -34.43 -9.36
N GLN A 337 -24.87 -35.06 -8.44
CA GLN A 337 -25.43 -35.57 -7.18
C GLN A 337 -25.98 -34.48 -6.27
N GLU A 338 -25.41 -33.28 -6.32
CA GLU A 338 -25.87 -32.10 -5.57
C GLU A 338 -27.00 -31.33 -6.28
N GLY A 339 -27.57 -31.89 -7.37
CA GLY A 339 -28.76 -31.36 -8.04
C GLY A 339 -28.49 -30.32 -9.12
N LEU A 340 -27.25 -30.17 -9.59
CA LEU A 340 -26.93 -29.36 -10.76
C LEU A 340 -27.02 -30.19 -12.05
N SER A 341 -27.50 -29.58 -13.13
CA SER A 341 -27.54 -30.21 -14.45
C SER A 341 -26.43 -29.67 -15.34
N ASP A 342 -25.68 -30.56 -16.01
CA ASP A 342 -24.70 -30.16 -17.02
C ASP A 342 -25.40 -29.94 -18.36
N ALA A 343 -25.26 -28.75 -18.92
CA ALA A 343 -25.77 -28.41 -20.24
C ALA A 343 -24.81 -28.82 -21.38
N ALA A 344 -23.75 -29.60 -21.07
CA ALA A 344 -22.74 -30.12 -21.99
C ALA A 344 -22.16 -29.05 -22.93
N ALA A 345 -21.05 -28.42 -22.52
CA ALA A 345 -20.28 -27.56 -23.41
C ALA A 345 -19.47 -28.40 -24.42
N PRO A 346 -19.30 -27.94 -25.68
CA PRO A 346 -18.48 -28.66 -26.66
C PRO A 346 -17.05 -28.82 -26.13
N ALA A 347 -16.58 -30.07 -26.07
CA ALA A 347 -15.24 -30.39 -25.60
C ALA A 347 -14.19 -29.74 -26.52
N VAL A 348 -13.16 -29.13 -25.93
CA VAL A 348 -12.14 -28.39 -26.68
C VAL A 348 -10.99 -29.32 -27.01
N ARG A 349 -10.64 -29.39 -28.30
CA ARG A 349 -9.46 -30.09 -28.77
C ARG A 349 -8.26 -29.13 -28.80
N PRO A 350 -7.13 -29.45 -28.15
CA PRO A 350 -5.95 -28.58 -28.19
C PRO A 350 -5.46 -28.36 -29.62
N ALA A 351 -5.19 -27.10 -29.97
CA ALA A 351 -4.65 -26.76 -31.28
C ALA A 351 -3.23 -27.35 -31.44
N GLY A 352 -3.01 -28.15 -32.49
CA GLY A 352 -1.71 -28.74 -32.82
C GLY A 352 -1.46 -30.16 -32.30
N GLU A 353 -2.42 -30.81 -31.62
CA GLU A 353 -2.28 -32.22 -31.22
C GLU A 353 -2.88 -33.20 -32.27
N PRO A 354 -2.22 -34.37 -32.48
CA PRO A 354 -2.59 -35.34 -33.52
C PRO A 354 -4.02 -35.87 -33.37
N VAL A 355 -4.60 -36.35 -34.47
CA VAL A 355 -5.91 -37.03 -34.51
C VAL A 355 -5.84 -38.29 -33.65
N GLY A 356 -6.35 -38.20 -32.43
CA GLY A 356 -6.24 -39.22 -31.38
C GLY A 356 -5.97 -38.68 -29.97
N SER A 357 -5.72 -37.37 -29.79
CA SER A 357 -5.52 -36.80 -28.46
C SER A 357 -6.83 -36.61 -27.67
N THR A 358 -6.74 -36.78 -26.35
CA THR A 358 -7.86 -36.74 -25.41
C THR A 358 -8.56 -35.37 -25.42
N THR A 359 -9.87 -35.38 -25.65
CA THR A 359 -10.74 -34.21 -25.53
C THR A 359 -10.72 -33.70 -24.09
N LEU A 360 -10.51 -32.39 -23.91
CA LEU A 360 -10.50 -31.79 -22.57
C LEU A 360 -11.93 -31.49 -22.10
N PRO A 361 -12.28 -31.82 -20.83
CA PRO A 361 -13.65 -31.73 -20.35
C PRO A 361 -14.12 -30.29 -20.23
N ALA A 362 -15.36 -30.03 -20.64
CA ALA A 362 -16.05 -28.75 -20.49
C ALA A 362 -17.47 -28.99 -19.98
N SER A 363 -17.95 -28.10 -19.10
CA SER A 363 -19.26 -28.18 -18.47
C SER A 363 -19.85 -26.80 -18.26
N VAL A 364 -21.18 -26.70 -18.37
CA VAL A 364 -21.95 -25.52 -18.01
C VAL A 364 -23.07 -25.96 -17.07
N TRP A 365 -23.04 -25.48 -15.84
CA TRP A 365 -23.92 -25.92 -14.77
C TRP A 365 -25.16 -25.05 -14.67
N ARG A 366 -26.32 -25.70 -14.60
CA ARG A 366 -27.62 -25.06 -14.41
C ARG A 366 -28.30 -25.59 -13.15
N ARG A 367 -29.03 -24.70 -12.48
CA ARG A 367 -30.00 -25.06 -11.44
C ARG A 367 -31.28 -25.60 -12.08
N GLU A 368 -32.16 -26.17 -11.25
CA GLU A 368 -33.48 -26.68 -11.67
C GLU A 368 -34.34 -25.61 -12.36
N ASP A 369 -34.18 -24.34 -11.99
CA ASP A 369 -34.85 -23.18 -12.61
C ASP A 369 -34.27 -22.80 -13.99
N GLY A 370 -33.29 -23.56 -14.50
CA GLY A 370 -32.62 -23.32 -15.77
C GLY A 370 -31.55 -22.23 -15.74
N VAL A 371 -31.33 -21.57 -14.59
CA VAL A 371 -30.33 -20.51 -14.46
C VAL A 371 -28.93 -21.11 -14.50
N VAL A 372 -28.10 -20.62 -15.41
CA VAL A 372 -26.66 -20.96 -15.46
C VAL A 372 -25.95 -20.33 -14.27
N VAL A 373 -25.32 -21.16 -13.44
CA VAL A 373 -24.61 -20.73 -12.23
C VAL A 373 -23.09 -20.68 -12.40
N GLY A 374 -22.56 -21.40 -13.38
CA GLY A 374 -21.13 -21.44 -13.63
C GLY A 374 -20.74 -22.60 -14.51
N GLY A 375 -19.44 -22.89 -14.56
CA GLY A 375 -18.92 -23.94 -15.42
C GLY A 375 -17.41 -23.90 -15.53
N TRP A 376 -16.89 -24.75 -16.39
CA TRP A 376 -15.49 -24.75 -16.78
C TRP A 376 -15.31 -25.12 -18.23
N ARG A 377 -14.24 -24.59 -18.82
CA ARG A 377 -13.79 -24.97 -20.16
C ARG A 377 -12.31 -24.70 -20.34
N TRP A 378 -11.74 -25.27 -21.40
CA TRP A 378 -10.35 -25.07 -21.75
C TRP A 378 -10.19 -24.01 -22.83
N ILE A 379 -9.23 -23.12 -22.66
CA ILE A 379 -8.85 -22.11 -23.64
C ILE A 379 -7.57 -22.60 -24.32
N SER A 380 -7.64 -22.85 -25.62
CA SER A 380 -6.47 -23.19 -26.45
C SER A 380 -6.10 -21.99 -27.32
N ARG A 381 -4.84 -21.55 -27.25
CA ARG A 381 -4.30 -20.49 -28.12
C ARG A 381 -3.18 -21.07 -28.97
N PRO A 382 -3.02 -20.65 -30.24
CA PRO A 382 -1.93 -21.11 -31.08
C PRO A 382 -0.57 -20.86 -30.41
N GLY A 383 0.26 -21.90 -30.30
CA GLY A 383 1.62 -21.80 -29.72
C GLY A 383 1.69 -21.66 -28.20
N ALA A 384 0.56 -21.77 -27.48
CA ALA A 384 0.53 -21.72 -26.02
C ALA A 384 -0.07 -22.98 -25.41
N ALA A 385 0.32 -23.30 -24.17
CA ALA A 385 -0.29 -24.39 -23.42
C ALA A 385 -1.78 -24.09 -23.15
N PRO A 386 -2.66 -25.10 -23.15
CA PRO A 386 -4.07 -24.92 -22.79
C PRO A 386 -4.24 -24.39 -21.36
N GLU A 387 -5.10 -23.39 -21.21
CA GLU A 387 -5.48 -22.82 -19.91
C GLU A 387 -6.86 -23.32 -19.50
N LEU A 388 -7.10 -23.45 -18.19
CA LEU A 388 -8.39 -23.84 -17.64
C LEU A 388 -9.13 -22.59 -17.17
N LEU A 389 -10.33 -22.35 -17.71
CA LEU A 389 -11.22 -21.29 -17.26
C LEU A 389 -12.33 -21.89 -16.40
N LEU A 390 -12.39 -21.49 -15.14
CA LEU A 390 -13.51 -21.69 -14.22
C LEU A 390 -14.33 -20.40 -14.18
N PHE A 391 -15.65 -20.47 -14.21
CA PHE A 391 -16.50 -19.29 -14.13
C PHE A 391 -17.71 -19.50 -13.23
N LEU A 392 -18.11 -18.42 -12.55
CA LEU A 392 -19.37 -18.30 -11.81
C LEU A 392 -20.21 -17.21 -12.47
N GLY A 393 -21.48 -17.51 -12.71
CA GLY A 393 -22.39 -16.73 -13.56
C GLY A 393 -22.51 -17.31 -14.97
N PRO A 394 -23.01 -16.52 -15.95
CA PRO A 394 -23.23 -16.99 -17.32
C PRO A 394 -21.92 -17.35 -18.03
N ASP A 395 -22.00 -18.20 -19.06
CA ASP A 395 -20.82 -18.55 -19.88
C ASP A 395 -20.22 -17.29 -20.53
N PRO A 396 -18.95 -16.95 -20.23
CA PRO A 396 -18.31 -15.76 -20.78
C PRO A 396 -18.05 -15.94 -22.28
N THR A 397 -18.87 -15.33 -23.13
CA THR A 397 -18.64 -15.27 -24.58
C THR A 397 -18.40 -13.80 -24.98
N PRO A 398 -17.23 -13.43 -25.55
CA PRO A 398 -16.09 -14.27 -25.93
C PRO A 398 -15.20 -14.71 -24.76
N ALA A 399 -14.41 -15.77 -25.00
CA ALA A 399 -13.42 -16.26 -24.06
C ALA A 399 -12.36 -15.21 -23.70
N ALA A 400 -11.71 -15.39 -22.54
CA ALA A 400 -10.71 -14.47 -22.06
C ALA A 400 -9.50 -14.37 -23.02
N SER A 401 -9.21 -13.15 -23.46
CA SER A 401 -8.12 -12.80 -24.37
C SER A 401 -6.75 -12.90 -23.74
N VAL A 402 -6.62 -12.47 -22.47
CA VAL A 402 -5.33 -12.33 -21.79
C VAL A 402 -4.88 -13.66 -21.18
N PRO A 403 -3.68 -14.16 -21.54
CA PRO A 403 -3.12 -15.37 -20.94
C PRO A 403 -2.73 -15.17 -19.48
N VAL A 404 -2.61 -16.28 -18.75
CA VAL A 404 -2.13 -16.29 -17.38
C VAL A 404 -0.60 -16.09 -17.38
N ALA A 405 -0.11 -15.13 -16.59
CA ALA A 405 1.33 -14.93 -16.41
C ALA A 405 1.94 -16.14 -15.69
N THR A 406 3.01 -16.71 -16.26
CA THR A 406 3.72 -17.88 -15.71
C THR A 406 5.22 -17.63 -15.64
N GLY A 407 5.93 -18.47 -14.87
CA GLY A 407 7.39 -18.39 -14.75
C GLY A 407 7.89 -17.37 -13.74
N ALA A 408 9.19 -17.07 -13.79
CA ALA A 408 9.89 -16.23 -12.81
C ALA A 408 9.52 -14.74 -12.91
N GLU A 409 9.02 -14.29 -14.06
CA GLU A 409 8.61 -12.90 -14.29
C GLU A 409 7.18 -12.60 -13.80
N ALA A 410 6.41 -13.65 -13.45
CA ALA A 410 5.07 -13.49 -12.92
C ALA A 410 5.13 -12.88 -11.49
N PRO A 411 4.32 -11.85 -11.20
CA PRO A 411 4.33 -11.21 -9.89
C PRO A 411 3.91 -12.20 -8.79
N LEU A 412 4.27 -11.88 -7.53
CA LEU A 412 3.68 -12.62 -6.39
C LEU A 412 2.17 -12.46 -6.42
N LEU A 413 1.74 -11.21 -6.55
CA LEU A 413 0.35 -10.83 -6.66
C LEU A 413 0.29 -9.48 -7.38
N ARG A 414 -0.64 -9.32 -8.30
CA ARG A 414 -1.00 -8.04 -8.89
C ARG A 414 -2.49 -7.88 -8.86
N LEU A 415 -2.93 -6.72 -8.38
CA LEU A 415 -4.32 -6.32 -8.27
C LEU A 415 -4.54 -5.06 -9.10
N ASP A 416 -5.49 -5.11 -10.02
CA ASP A 416 -5.99 -3.97 -10.80
C ASP A 416 -7.50 -3.82 -10.51
N LEU A 417 -7.93 -2.65 -10.05
CA LEU A 417 -9.32 -2.33 -9.71
C LEU A 417 -9.81 -1.09 -10.46
N GLN A 418 -11.12 -1.06 -10.72
CA GLN A 418 -11.93 0.14 -10.97
C GLN A 418 -12.85 0.39 -9.77
N PRO A 419 -12.38 1.09 -8.72
CA PRO A 419 -13.17 1.32 -7.51
C PRO A 419 -14.53 1.94 -7.81
N LYS A 420 -14.58 3.01 -8.61
CA LYS A 420 -15.84 3.66 -8.98
C LYS A 420 -16.86 2.70 -9.61
N GLY A 421 -16.40 1.77 -10.46
CA GLY A 421 -17.26 0.76 -11.08
C GLY A 421 -17.76 -0.29 -10.08
N LEU A 422 -16.88 -0.75 -9.17
CA LEU A 422 -17.27 -1.67 -8.09
C LEU A 422 -18.27 -1.04 -7.12
N ALA A 423 -18.10 0.24 -6.78
CA ALA A 423 -19.06 1.00 -5.98
C ALA A 423 -20.41 1.15 -6.68
N GLY A 424 -20.41 1.38 -8.01
CA GLY A 424 -21.64 1.44 -8.81
C GLY A 424 -22.48 0.16 -8.75
N LEU A 425 -21.84 -0.99 -8.48
CA LEU A 425 -22.52 -2.27 -8.26
C LEU A 425 -22.76 -2.60 -6.77
N GLY A 426 -22.39 -1.72 -5.83
CA GLY A 426 -22.49 -2.02 -4.39
C GLY A 426 -21.52 -3.11 -3.91
N LEU A 427 -20.45 -3.39 -4.67
CA LEU A 427 -19.45 -4.42 -4.36
C LEU A 427 -18.25 -3.89 -3.56
N MET A 428 -18.31 -2.62 -3.11
CA MET A 428 -17.32 -2.06 -2.20
C MET A 428 -17.93 -1.77 -0.82
N PRO A 429 -17.19 -2.02 0.27
CA PRO A 429 -17.63 -1.62 1.61
C PRO A 429 -17.86 -0.10 1.70
N PRO A 430 -18.96 0.35 2.32
CA PRO A 430 -19.26 1.77 2.46
C PRO A 430 -18.31 2.50 3.42
N SER A 431 -17.56 1.76 4.25
CA SER A 431 -16.57 2.30 5.19
C SER A 431 -15.27 2.74 4.54
N LEU A 432 -15.05 2.45 3.26
CA LEU A 432 -13.83 2.86 2.56
C LEU A 432 -13.77 4.38 2.37
N PRO A 433 -12.56 4.98 2.33
CA PRO A 433 -12.42 6.41 2.09
C PRO A 433 -13.06 6.83 0.76
N VAL A 434 -13.77 7.97 0.77
CA VAL A 434 -14.46 8.52 -0.42
C VAL A 434 -13.50 8.69 -1.61
N THR A 435 -12.25 9.06 -1.37
CA THR A 435 -11.22 9.18 -2.41
C THR A 435 -10.91 7.84 -3.07
N LEU A 436 -10.88 6.74 -2.32
CA LEU A 436 -10.69 5.40 -2.87
C LEU A 436 -11.95 4.96 -3.62
N ILE A 437 -13.14 5.20 -3.05
CA ILE A 437 -14.41 4.84 -3.67
C ILE A 437 -14.57 5.49 -5.05
N ASN A 438 -14.22 6.77 -5.15
CA ASN A 438 -14.35 7.55 -6.37
C ASN A 438 -13.16 7.46 -7.33
N ALA A 439 -12.12 6.71 -6.97
CA ALA A 439 -10.95 6.56 -7.82
C ALA A 439 -11.31 5.89 -9.14
N GLU A 440 -10.69 6.38 -10.22
CA GLU A 440 -10.83 5.79 -11.55
C GLU A 440 -10.13 4.43 -11.59
N ARG A 441 -8.99 4.33 -10.89
CA ARG A 441 -8.17 3.14 -10.89
C ARG A 441 -7.38 2.98 -9.60
N PHE A 442 -7.23 1.75 -9.17
CA PHE A 442 -6.27 1.36 -8.15
C PHE A 442 -5.50 0.14 -8.61
N THR A 443 -4.18 0.23 -8.67
CA THR A 443 -3.33 -0.90 -9.05
C THR A 443 -2.22 -1.08 -8.02
N VAL A 444 -2.00 -2.33 -7.59
CA VAL A 444 -0.93 -2.72 -6.67
C VAL A 444 -0.24 -3.97 -7.19
N VAL A 445 1.08 -4.01 -7.07
CA VAL A 445 1.90 -5.19 -7.33
C VAL A 445 2.71 -5.51 -6.08
N ALA A 446 2.76 -6.80 -5.77
CA ALA A 446 3.65 -7.39 -4.80
C ALA A 446 4.66 -8.26 -5.54
N GLU A 447 5.94 -8.07 -5.22
CA GLU A 447 7.02 -8.91 -5.70
C GLU A 447 7.76 -9.57 -4.53
N ARG A 448 8.24 -10.77 -4.81
CA ARG A 448 9.09 -11.55 -3.91
C ARG A 448 10.03 -12.39 -4.76
N PRO A 449 11.33 -12.49 -4.44
CA PRO A 449 12.22 -13.42 -5.12
C PRO A 449 11.63 -14.84 -5.05
N ALA A 450 11.81 -15.61 -6.13
CA ALA A 450 11.34 -17.00 -6.17
C ALA A 450 12.09 -17.92 -5.18
N ASP A 451 13.21 -17.46 -4.61
CA ASP A 451 13.85 -18.12 -3.48
C ASP A 451 12.96 -17.96 -2.23
N GLU A 452 12.11 -18.96 -2.00
CA GLU A 452 11.02 -19.03 -1.02
C GLU A 452 11.43 -18.72 0.43
N ARG A 453 12.74 -18.60 0.69
CA ARG A 453 13.32 -18.31 2.01
C ARG A 453 13.15 -16.85 2.45
N ARG A 454 12.69 -15.95 1.59
CA ARG A 454 12.43 -14.54 1.96
C ARG A 454 10.93 -14.29 2.20
N PRO A 455 10.50 -14.07 3.45
CA PRO A 455 9.08 -13.91 3.79
C PRO A 455 8.54 -12.48 3.62
N ILE A 456 9.41 -11.50 3.26
CA ILE A 456 9.01 -10.11 3.00
C ILE A 456 8.82 -9.91 1.49
N SER A 457 7.70 -9.29 1.14
CA SER A 457 7.36 -8.85 -0.22
C SER A 457 7.60 -7.35 -0.37
N ALA A 458 8.15 -6.94 -1.51
CA ALA A 458 8.17 -5.54 -1.92
C ALA A 458 6.81 -5.17 -2.53
N LEU A 459 6.35 -3.95 -2.25
CA LEU A 459 5.06 -3.43 -2.69
C LEU A 459 5.26 -2.17 -3.54
N TRP A 460 4.49 -2.07 -4.62
CA TRP A 460 4.32 -0.82 -5.36
C TRP A 460 2.86 -0.65 -5.77
N GLY A 461 2.34 0.57 -5.71
CA GLY A 461 0.95 0.83 -6.05
C GLY A 461 0.69 2.25 -6.51
N ARG A 462 -0.44 2.43 -7.18
CA ARG A 462 -0.94 3.72 -7.69
C ARG A 462 -2.45 3.80 -7.54
N LEU A 463 -2.93 4.91 -7.02
CA LEU A 463 -4.34 5.31 -7.00
C LEU A 463 -4.51 6.53 -7.91
N GLN A 464 -5.39 6.40 -8.90
CA GLN A 464 -5.72 7.47 -9.84
C GLN A 464 -7.04 8.12 -9.44
N VAL A 465 -6.99 9.42 -9.13
CA VAL A 465 -8.13 10.19 -8.66
C VAL A 465 -8.71 11.01 -9.81
N PRO A 466 -10.06 11.15 -9.93
CA PRO A 466 -10.67 11.88 -11.03
C PRO A 466 -10.16 13.32 -11.15
N THR A 467 -9.93 13.73 -12.39
CA THR A 467 -9.42 15.07 -12.77
C THR A 467 -10.26 16.23 -12.21
N ALA A 468 -11.55 16.03 -11.94
CA ALA A 468 -12.45 17.05 -11.39
C ALA A 468 -12.19 17.44 -9.92
N GLN A 469 -11.35 16.68 -9.19
CA GLN A 469 -10.87 17.05 -7.85
C GLN A 469 -9.49 17.70 -7.86
N ARG A 470 -8.95 18.05 -9.04
CA ARG A 470 -7.74 18.88 -9.15
C ARG A 470 -8.10 20.30 -8.74
N GLU A 471 -7.86 20.64 -7.47
CA GLU A 471 -7.86 22.03 -7.03
C GLU A 471 -6.86 22.79 -7.92
N PRO A 472 -7.32 23.78 -8.72
CA PRO A 472 -6.42 24.52 -9.59
C PRO A 472 -5.40 25.26 -8.72
N PRO A 473 -4.13 25.37 -9.15
CA PRO A 473 -3.18 26.23 -8.46
C PRO A 473 -3.79 27.64 -8.36
N PRO A 474 -3.65 28.32 -7.20
CA PRO A 474 -4.18 29.66 -7.05
C PRO A 474 -3.65 30.54 -8.18
N PRO A 475 -4.51 31.34 -8.83
CA PRO A 475 -4.05 32.22 -9.90
C PRO A 475 -2.92 33.10 -9.36
N PRO A 476 -1.86 33.35 -10.15
CA PRO A 476 -0.80 34.26 -9.73
C PRO A 476 -1.43 35.58 -9.32
N ALA A 477 -1.05 36.07 -8.14
CA ALA A 477 -1.54 37.32 -7.60
C ALA A 477 -1.45 38.39 -8.69
N ARG A 478 -2.61 38.92 -9.10
CA ARG A 478 -2.65 40.07 -10.02
C ARG A 478 -1.91 41.20 -9.33
N SER A 479 -0.79 41.61 -9.89
CA SER A 479 -0.13 42.87 -9.54
C SER A 479 -1.19 43.98 -9.56
N PRO A 480 -1.24 44.84 -8.54
CA PRO A 480 -2.22 45.92 -8.51
C PRO A 480 -2.02 46.81 -9.73
N SER A 481 -3.05 46.91 -10.57
CA SER A 481 -3.10 47.91 -11.64
C SER A 481 -3.03 49.30 -11.02
N PRO A 482 -2.26 50.23 -11.60
CA PRO A 482 -2.16 51.59 -11.09
C PRO A 482 -3.53 52.28 -11.18
N SER A 483 -3.92 52.92 -10.08
CA SER A 483 -5.14 53.72 -9.98
C SER A 483 -5.22 54.78 -11.08
N PRO A 484 -6.40 55.04 -11.67
CA PRO A 484 -6.56 56.12 -12.64
C PRO A 484 -6.39 57.48 -11.96
N GLN A 485 -5.55 58.34 -12.56
CA GLN A 485 -5.42 59.74 -12.18
C GLN A 485 -6.77 60.47 -12.31
N PRO A 486 -7.14 61.34 -11.36
CA PRO A 486 -8.32 62.17 -11.49
C PRO A 486 -8.10 63.26 -12.57
N PRO A 487 -9.13 63.62 -13.35
CA PRO A 487 -9.03 64.66 -14.36
C PRO A 487 -8.88 66.05 -13.72
N PRO A 488 -8.20 66.99 -14.40
CA PRO A 488 -7.96 68.33 -13.88
C PRO A 488 -9.24 69.17 -13.81
N SER A 489 -9.35 69.88 -12.69
CA SER A 489 -10.42 70.78 -12.28
C SER A 489 -10.61 71.93 -13.28
N GLY A 490 -11.77 71.98 -13.95
CA GLY A 490 -12.27 73.16 -14.66
C GLY A 490 -13.17 73.98 -13.74
N THR A 491 -12.91 75.27 -13.62
CA THR A 491 -13.75 76.30 -12.97
C THR A 491 -13.82 77.53 -13.90
N PRO A 492 -14.78 78.44 -13.76
CA PRO A 492 -16.24 78.26 -13.75
C PRO A 492 -16.92 79.12 -14.85
N GLN A 493 -18.13 78.75 -15.27
CA GLN A 493 -19.00 79.65 -16.04
C GLN A 493 -19.65 80.70 -15.11
N PRO A 494 -19.74 81.98 -15.51
CA PRO A 494 -20.65 82.92 -14.89
C PRO A 494 -22.03 82.81 -15.53
N ARG A 495 -23.09 82.81 -14.71
CA ARG A 495 -24.46 83.14 -15.13
C ARG A 495 -24.93 84.35 -14.31
N PRO A 496 -25.81 85.19 -14.87
CA PRO A 496 -26.20 86.48 -14.30
C PRO A 496 -26.81 86.38 -12.90
#